data_AF-A0A4U7DQV2-F1
#
_entry.id   AF-A0A4U7DQV2-F1
#
_cell.length_a   1.000
_cell.length_b   1.000
_cell.length_c   1.000
_cell.angle_alpha   90.00
_cell.angle_beta   90.00
_cell.angle_gamma   90.00
#
_symmetry.space_group_name_H-M   'P 1'
#
loop_
_entity.id
_entity.type
_entity.pdbx_description
1 polymer ?
#
loop_
_entity_poly.entity_id
_entity_poly.type
_entity_poly.pdbx_seq_one_letter_code
_entity_poly.pdbx_strand_id
1 'polypeptide(L)'
;GDLSRLTQATSAATAALDRLIQNNGADEDEQQRTVEFDADSLDQVYQPKTTTDSHETIVTQLLSLGQDYVGLDTGILTKVENSTIEIEYTVGSTTEREKETTYDISDQLCEATLNQDLLESISFADASVEDYGTHPASENSVAYIGVPVFVDGELYGTINFTSSEPRSETFDRDEHEFANLLAQRIGIEIEHQNQLLDVERYETILQAVDDPVYALDANGKFTFVNDAAEREFGYGEDVIGV
;
A
#
# COMPACT_ATOMS: atom_id res chain seq x y z
N GLY A 1 -17.58 -14.13 -9.64
CA GLY A 1 -16.49 -14.91 -9.02
C GLY A 1 -15.76 -14.01 -8.07
N ASP A 2 -14.90 -13.13 -8.60
CA ASP A 2 -14.11 -12.20 -7.77
C ASP A 2 -14.61 -10.76 -7.73
N LEU A 3 -15.17 -10.23 -8.84
CA LEU A 3 -15.72 -8.86 -8.86
C LEU A 3 -16.77 -8.62 -7.77
N SER A 4 -17.63 -9.60 -7.49
CA SER A 4 -18.64 -9.49 -6.42
C SER A 4 -18.04 -9.51 -5.01
N ARG A 5 -16.85 -10.09 -4.83
CA ARG A 5 -16.14 -10.14 -3.54
C ARG A 5 -15.36 -8.84 -3.31
N LEU A 6 -14.72 -8.32 -4.36
CA LEU A 6 -14.10 -6.98 -4.38
C LEU A 6 -15.14 -5.89 -4.07
N THR A 7 -16.28 -5.88 -4.76
CA THR A 7 -17.35 -4.89 -4.49
C THR A 7 -17.94 -5.02 -3.07
N GLN A 8 -18.01 -6.23 -2.51
CA GLN A 8 -18.44 -6.45 -1.13
C GLN A 8 -17.41 -5.99 -0.11
N ALA A 9 -16.12 -6.23 -0.35
CA ALA A 9 -15.03 -5.77 0.52
C ALA A 9 -14.94 -4.24 0.54
N THR A 10 -15.03 -3.60 -0.64
CA THR A 10 -15.12 -2.14 -0.74
C THR A 10 -16.36 -1.61 0.00
N SER A 11 -17.53 -2.21 -0.19
CA SER A 11 -18.77 -1.79 0.49
C SER A 11 -18.73 -1.98 2.00
N ALA A 12 -18.10 -3.04 2.50
CA ALA A 12 -17.98 -3.29 3.94
C ALA A 12 -17.03 -2.30 4.62
N ALA A 13 -15.94 -1.94 3.94
CA ALA A 13 -14.98 -0.97 4.42
C ALA A 13 -15.52 0.47 4.37
N THR A 14 -16.24 0.85 3.30
CA THR A 14 -16.99 2.12 3.26
C THR A 14 -18.03 2.19 4.39
N ALA A 15 -18.74 1.10 4.69
CA ALA A 15 -19.72 1.06 5.78
C ALA A 15 -19.08 1.08 7.18
N ALA A 16 -17.85 0.57 7.34
CA ALA A 16 -17.09 0.70 8.58
C ALA A 16 -16.63 2.15 8.79
N LEU A 17 -16.21 2.82 7.71
CA LEU A 17 -15.88 4.24 7.68
C LEU A 17 -17.10 5.12 8.00
N ASP A 18 -18.26 4.85 7.41
CA ASP A 18 -19.52 5.55 7.71
C ASP A 18 -19.91 5.42 9.18
N ARG A 19 -19.60 4.28 9.82
CA ARG A 19 -19.85 4.07 11.26
C ARG A 19 -18.85 4.84 12.13
N LEU A 20 -17.58 4.92 11.74
CA LEU A 20 -16.58 5.75 12.40
C LEU A 20 -16.96 7.25 12.28
N ILE A 21 -17.44 7.68 11.12
CA ILE A 21 -17.95 9.04 10.87
C ILE A 21 -19.19 9.35 11.72
N GLN A 22 -20.12 8.38 11.88
CA GLN A 22 -21.37 8.60 12.63
C GLN A 22 -21.23 8.50 14.14
N ASN A 23 -20.31 7.68 14.67
CA ASN A 23 -20.12 7.51 16.12
C ASN A 23 -19.38 8.67 16.79
N ASN A 24 -18.67 9.50 16.03
CA ASN A 24 -17.98 10.70 16.54
C ASN A 24 -18.94 11.89 16.83
N GLY A 25 -20.25 11.69 16.72
CA GLY A 25 -21.26 12.74 16.88
C GLY A 25 -22.00 12.81 18.22
N ALA A 26 -21.63 12.03 19.25
CA ALA A 26 -22.33 12.08 20.53
C ALA A 26 -21.44 11.66 21.72
N ASP A 27 -20.74 12.62 22.32
CA ASP A 27 -20.72 12.86 23.77
C ASP A 27 -19.84 14.10 24.06
N GLU A 28 -20.47 15.17 24.54
CA GLU A 28 -19.92 16.54 24.61
C GLU A 28 -18.93 16.80 25.77
N ASP A 29 -18.37 15.79 26.45
CA ASP A 29 -17.70 16.01 27.75
C ASP A 29 -16.24 15.53 27.93
N GLU A 30 -15.50 15.13 26.89
CA GLU A 30 -14.04 14.88 27.03
C GLU A 30 -13.20 15.68 26.04
N GLN A 31 -12.87 16.90 26.45
CA GLN A 31 -12.00 17.82 25.74
C GLN A 31 -10.53 17.57 26.09
N GLN A 32 -9.83 16.74 25.29
CA GLN A 32 -8.45 16.98 24.84
C GLN A 32 -7.93 15.86 23.90
N ARG A 33 -7.64 16.25 22.64
CA ARG A 33 -7.20 15.48 21.45
C ARG A 33 -8.29 14.76 20.66
N THR A 34 -9.15 15.56 20.04
CA THR A 34 -9.88 15.16 18.83
C THR A 34 -9.08 15.68 17.64
N VAL A 35 -8.38 14.80 16.91
CA VAL A 35 -8.04 15.11 15.52
C VAL A 35 -9.36 14.94 14.77
N GLU A 36 -10.05 16.04 14.47
CA GLU A 36 -11.17 16.04 13.51
C GLU A 36 -10.61 15.51 12.19
N PHE A 37 -10.79 14.21 11.94
CA PHE A 37 -10.55 13.66 10.62
C PHE A 37 -11.68 14.17 9.73
N ASP A 38 -11.38 15.22 8.98
CA ASP A 38 -12.28 15.73 7.95
C ASP A 38 -12.61 14.59 6.99
N ALA A 39 -13.89 14.47 6.61
CA ALA A 39 -14.36 13.50 5.62
C ALA A 39 -13.52 13.54 4.32
N ASP A 40 -12.90 14.69 4.01
CA ASP A 40 -11.99 14.89 2.90
C ASP A 40 -10.69 14.07 2.97
N SER A 41 -10.17 13.77 4.17
CA SER A 41 -8.97 12.93 4.36
C SER A 41 -9.30 11.44 4.13
N LEU A 42 -10.53 11.05 4.44
CA LEU A 42 -11.06 9.70 4.24
C LEU A 42 -11.50 9.45 2.80
N ASP A 43 -12.03 10.47 2.13
CA ASP A 43 -12.33 10.44 0.69
C ASP A 43 -11.07 10.24 -0.16
N GLN A 44 -9.91 10.75 0.28
CA GLN A 44 -8.62 10.56 -0.40
C GLN A 44 -8.11 9.11 -0.34
N VAL A 45 -8.48 8.34 0.69
CA VAL A 45 -8.12 6.90 0.79
C VAL A 45 -8.84 6.07 -0.28
N TYR A 46 -10.05 6.47 -0.67
CA TYR A 46 -10.87 5.71 -1.61
C TYR A 46 -10.89 6.27 -3.03
N GLN A 47 -10.87 7.59 -3.18
CA GLN A 47 -10.96 8.25 -4.49
C GLN A 47 -9.60 8.85 -4.88
N PRO A 48 -8.90 8.26 -5.87
CA PRO A 48 -7.75 8.95 -6.45
C PRO A 48 -8.24 10.28 -7.01
N LYS A 49 -7.66 11.39 -6.53
CA LYS A 49 -7.82 12.68 -7.18
C LYS A 49 -7.08 12.61 -8.51
N THR A 50 -7.80 12.15 -9.54
CA THR A 50 -7.40 12.03 -10.95
C THR A 50 -6.57 10.79 -11.34
N THR A 51 -6.86 10.25 -12.53
CA THR A 51 -6.23 9.10 -13.20
C THR A 51 -4.80 9.38 -13.68
N THR A 52 -3.99 10.16 -12.95
CA THR A 52 -2.67 10.62 -13.41
C THR A 52 -1.59 10.59 -12.32
N ASP A 53 -1.95 10.36 -11.05
CA ASP A 53 -0.95 10.21 -10.01
C ASP A 53 -0.16 8.92 -10.22
N SER A 54 1.17 9.01 -10.09
CA SER A 54 2.03 7.82 -10.18
C SER A 54 1.80 6.90 -8.98
N HIS A 55 2.06 5.61 -9.17
CA HIS A 55 2.07 4.60 -8.10
C HIS A 55 2.83 5.08 -6.83
N GLU A 56 4.03 5.64 -7.01
CA GLU A 56 4.82 6.25 -5.94
C GLU A 56 4.07 7.37 -5.20
N THR A 57 3.37 8.24 -5.93
CA THR A 57 2.59 9.35 -5.35
C THR A 57 1.45 8.83 -4.48
N ILE A 58 0.74 7.80 -4.95
CA ILE A 58 -0.39 7.21 -4.21
C ILE A 58 0.12 6.55 -2.92
N VAL A 59 1.16 5.72 -3.01
CA VAL A 59 1.71 5.02 -1.84
C VAL A 59 2.26 6.01 -0.81
N THR A 60 3.02 7.02 -1.25
CA THR A 60 3.56 8.03 -0.32
C THR A 60 2.48 8.87 0.34
N GLN A 61 1.39 9.24 -0.36
CA GLN A 61 0.25 9.92 0.26
C GLN A 61 -0.44 9.07 1.32
N LEU A 62 -0.66 7.78 1.06
CA LEU A 62 -1.26 6.85 2.03
C LEU A 62 -0.38 6.67 3.26
N LEU A 63 0.94 6.59 3.08
CA LEU A 63 1.88 6.55 4.19
C LEU A 63 1.86 7.86 4.99
N SER A 64 1.87 9.03 4.34
CA SER A 64 1.79 10.31 5.06
C SER A 64 0.49 10.43 5.85
N LEU A 65 -0.63 9.95 5.29
CA LEU A 65 -1.91 9.95 5.98
C LEU A 65 -1.91 9.06 7.22
N GLY A 66 -1.32 7.86 7.12
CA GLY A 66 -1.14 6.97 8.27
C GLY A 66 -0.25 7.57 9.34
N GLN A 67 0.87 8.18 8.93
CA GLN A 67 1.80 8.89 9.80
C GLN A 67 1.07 9.98 10.61
N ASP A 68 0.28 10.82 9.93
CA ASP A 68 -0.46 11.90 10.57
C ASP A 68 -1.56 11.37 11.51
N TYR A 69 -2.27 10.29 11.12
CA TYR A 69 -3.33 9.69 11.94
C TYR A 69 -2.79 9.09 13.24
N VAL A 70 -1.76 8.24 13.13
CA VAL A 70 -1.16 7.54 14.28
C VAL A 70 -0.20 8.44 15.06
N GLY A 71 0.09 9.64 14.57
CA GLY A 71 0.91 10.64 15.25
C GLY A 71 2.36 10.19 15.49
N LEU A 72 2.94 9.48 14.52
CA LEU A 72 4.34 9.03 14.56
C LEU A 72 5.21 9.81 13.56
N ASP A 73 6.53 9.73 13.69
CA ASP A 73 7.47 10.59 12.96
C ASP A 73 7.77 10.12 11.54
N THR A 74 7.61 8.83 11.29
CA THR A 74 8.04 8.17 10.07
C THR A 74 7.03 7.11 9.64
N GLY A 75 6.77 7.02 8.33
CA GLY A 75 6.02 5.94 7.70
C GLY A 75 6.86 5.22 6.66
N ILE A 76 6.78 3.89 6.62
CA ILE A 76 7.62 3.04 5.77
C ILE A 76 6.77 1.96 5.13
N LEU A 77 6.88 1.79 3.81
CA LEU A 77 6.51 0.55 3.14
C LEU A 77 7.77 -0.28 2.93
N THR A 78 7.73 -1.52 3.42
CA THR A 78 8.77 -2.50 3.19
C THR A 78 8.27 -3.64 2.34
N LYS A 79 9.10 -4.15 1.45
CA LYS A 79 8.90 -5.40 0.73
C LYS A 79 9.73 -6.52 1.37
N VAL A 80 9.15 -7.72 1.40
CA VAL A 80 9.82 -8.93 1.87
C VAL A 80 10.18 -9.80 0.69
N GLU A 81 11.48 -10.09 0.54
CA GLU A 81 11.99 -11.02 -0.46
C GLU A 81 13.02 -11.95 0.16
N ASN A 82 12.85 -13.27 0.02
CA ASN A 82 13.85 -14.28 0.41
C ASN A 82 14.41 -14.10 1.85
N SER A 83 13.53 -13.83 2.81
CA SER A 83 13.88 -13.54 4.21
C SER A 83 14.66 -12.24 4.45
N THR A 84 14.67 -11.34 3.47
CA THR A 84 15.23 -9.99 3.58
C THR A 84 14.14 -8.94 3.42
N ILE A 85 14.38 -7.76 3.99
CA ILE A 85 13.48 -6.62 3.92
C ILE A 85 14.15 -5.51 3.11
N GLU A 86 13.42 -4.99 2.14
CA GLU A 86 13.78 -3.81 1.37
C GLU A 86 12.80 -2.68 1.71
N ILE A 87 13.32 -1.48 1.98
CA ILE A 87 12.51 -0.28 2.13
C ILE A 87 12.20 0.24 0.74
N GLU A 88 10.93 0.17 0.32
CA GLU A 88 10.50 0.67 -0.98
C GLU A 88 10.13 2.15 -0.93
N TYR A 89 9.38 2.54 0.10
CA TYR A 89 8.97 3.93 0.28
C TYR A 89 9.10 4.36 1.72
N THR A 90 9.40 5.65 1.90
CA THR A 90 9.46 6.28 3.20
C THR A 90 8.95 7.71 3.15
N VAL A 91 8.28 8.12 4.21
CA VAL A 91 7.81 9.48 4.47
C VAL A 91 8.21 9.90 5.89
N GLY A 92 8.31 11.21 6.10
CA GLY A 92 8.66 11.78 7.41
C GLY A 92 10.16 11.86 7.65
N SER A 93 10.55 11.76 8.93
CA SER A 93 11.92 12.00 9.38
C SER A 93 12.77 10.73 9.26
N THR A 94 13.15 10.34 8.04
CA THR A 94 14.17 9.30 7.85
C THR A 94 15.57 9.86 7.65
N THR A 95 16.56 9.11 8.11
CA THR A 95 17.95 9.38 7.78
C THR A 95 18.23 8.89 6.36
N GLU A 96 19.04 9.61 5.57
CA GLU A 96 19.41 9.20 4.20
C GLU A 96 20.03 7.78 4.12
N ARG A 97 20.49 7.23 5.26
CA ARG A 97 21.05 5.88 5.40
C ARG A 97 20.00 4.77 5.25
N GLU A 98 18.72 5.07 5.47
CA GLU A 98 17.62 4.09 5.44
C GLU A 98 17.05 3.85 4.03
N LYS A 99 17.36 4.72 3.06
CA LYS A 99 16.76 4.67 1.71
C LYS A 99 17.38 3.66 0.73
N GLU A 100 18.47 2.99 1.10
CA GLU A 100 19.20 2.07 0.20
C GLU A 100 19.77 0.83 0.91
N THR A 101 19.08 0.32 1.94
CA THR A 101 19.61 -0.81 2.74
C THR A 101 18.64 -1.98 2.76
N THR A 102 19.12 -3.15 2.34
CA THR A 102 18.47 -4.44 2.61
C THR A 102 18.82 -4.88 4.02
N TYR A 103 17.82 -5.22 4.83
CA TYR A 103 17.99 -5.70 6.20
C TYR A 103 17.60 -7.17 6.32
N ASP A 104 18.20 -7.87 7.28
CA ASP A 104 17.67 -9.17 7.71
C ASP A 104 16.37 -8.93 8.49
N ILE A 105 15.35 -9.75 8.25
CA ILE A 105 14.05 -9.63 8.93
C ILE A 105 14.27 -9.66 10.45
N SER A 106 15.14 -10.54 10.93
CA SER A 106 15.36 -10.79 12.38
C SER A 106 15.90 -9.59 13.17
N ASP A 107 16.35 -8.55 12.47
CA ASP A 107 16.97 -7.39 13.09
C ASP A 107 16.02 -6.18 13.13
N GLN A 108 14.78 -6.32 12.65
CA GLN A 108 13.82 -5.22 12.48
C GLN A 108 12.51 -5.44 13.25
N LEU A 109 11.86 -4.36 13.70
CA LEU A 109 10.58 -4.46 14.41
C LEU A 109 9.47 -5.07 13.54
N CYS A 110 9.56 -4.98 12.22
CA CYS A 110 8.65 -5.66 11.31
C CYS A 110 8.75 -7.18 11.34
N GLU A 111 9.79 -7.80 11.94
CA GLU A 111 9.78 -9.24 12.23
C GLU A 111 8.55 -9.64 13.02
N ALA A 112 8.20 -8.85 14.05
CA ALA A 112 7.05 -9.13 14.89
C ALA A 112 5.78 -9.26 14.03
N THR A 113 5.58 -8.29 13.13
CA THR A 113 4.44 -8.20 12.21
C THR A 113 4.44 -9.33 11.16
N LEU A 114 5.62 -9.85 10.80
CA LEU A 114 5.80 -10.90 9.78
C LEU A 114 5.76 -12.32 10.36
N ASN A 115 5.59 -12.47 11.68
CA ASN A 115 5.57 -13.78 12.30
C ASN A 115 4.33 -14.60 11.86
N GLN A 116 4.57 -15.77 11.26
CA GLN A 116 3.60 -16.49 10.42
C GLN A 116 2.34 -16.98 11.15
N ASP A 117 2.36 -17.08 12.48
CA ASP A 117 1.22 -17.58 13.25
C ASP A 117 0.14 -16.50 13.51
N LEU A 118 0.47 -15.22 13.33
CA LEU A 118 -0.36 -14.09 13.75
C LEU A 118 -0.19 -12.89 12.80
N LEU A 119 -0.25 -13.07 11.47
CA LEU A 119 -0.17 -11.98 10.48
C LEU A 119 -1.28 -10.92 10.68
N GLU A 120 -1.12 -10.12 11.72
CA GLU A 120 -2.03 -9.15 12.30
C GLU A 120 -1.21 -7.90 12.60
N SER A 121 -1.91 -6.78 12.82
CA SER A 121 -1.25 -5.55 13.21
C SER A 121 -0.63 -5.67 14.60
N ILE A 122 0.61 -5.21 14.77
CA ILE A 122 1.33 -5.19 16.04
C ILE A 122 1.74 -3.76 16.36
N SER A 123 1.72 -3.39 17.64
CA SER A 123 2.10 -2.05 18.07
C SER A 123 2.77 -2.02 19.43
N PHE A 124 3.66 -1.06 19.63
CA PHE A 124 4.38 -0.79 20.88
C PHE A 124 4.39 0.70 21.13
N ALA A 125 3.85 1.17 22.26
CA ALA A 125 3.96 2.59 22.63
C ALA A 125 5.36 2.92 23.19
N ASP A 126 6.01 1.92 23.79
CA ASP A 126 7.38 1.97 24.28
C ASP A 126 8.03 0.58 24.20
N ALA A 127 8.81 0.35 23.15
CA ALA A 127 9.54 -0.88 22.90
C ALA A 127 10.59 -1.18 24.00
N SER A 128 11.01 -0.19 24.79
CA SER A 128 11.98 -0.40 25.88
C SER A 128 11.36 -1.02 27.14
N VAL A 129 10.03 -0.91 27.28
CA VAL A 129 9.28 -1.39 28.45
C VAL A 129 8.58 -2.71 28.16
N GLU A 130 8.23 -2.97 26.89
CA GLU A 130 7.67 -4.24 26.44
C GLU A 130 8.76 -5.31 26.21
N ASP A 131 8.38 -6.58 26.00
CA ASP A 131 9.30 -7.75 25.82
C ASP A 131 10.32 -7.59 24.66
N TYR A 132 10.25 -6.47 23.94
CA TYR A 132 11.12 -6.07 22.84
C TYR A 132 12.30 -5.18 23.25
N GLY A 133 12.46 -4.83 24.54
CA GLY A 133 13.54 -3.95 25.00
C GLY A 133 14.95 -4.52 24.85
N THR A 134 15.07 -5.81 24.52
CA THR A 134 16.35 -6.47 24.18
C THR A 134 16.55 -6.68 22.67
N HIS A 135 15.57 -6.28 21.85
CA HIS A 135 15.63 -6.44 20.41
C HIS A 135 16.55 -5.39 19.78
N PRO A 136 17.42 -5.71 18.81
CA PRO A 136 18.31 -4.73 18.17
C PRO A 136 17.59 -3.48 17.63
N ALA A 137 16.34 -3.66 17.19
CA ALA A 137 15.50 -2.60 16.67
C ALA A 137 14.95 -1.61 17.74
N SER A 138 14.98 -1.95 19.04
CA SER A 138 14.55 -1.04 20.12
C SER A 138 15.54 0.09 20.39
N GLU A 139 16.75 0.06 19.80
CA GLU A 139 17.74 1.13 19.93
C GLU A 139 17.35 2.41 19.17
N ASN A 140 16.54 2.29 18.11
CA ASN A 140 16.22 3.40 17.20
C ASN A 140 14.72 3.69 17.05
N SER A 141 13.85 2.78 17.49
CA SER A 141 12.40 2.94 17.41
C SER A 141 11.77 2.54 18.74
N VAL A 142 11.17 3.53 19.40
CA VAL A 142 10.58 3.38 20.73
C VAL A 142 9.06 3.24 20.63
N ALA A 143 8.41 3.99 19.74
CA ALA A 143 7.01 3.73 19.38
C ALA A 143 6.92 3.15 17.97
N TYR A 144 6.02 2.18 17.77
CA TYR A 144 5.88 1.41 16.54
C TYR A 144 4.43 0.94 16.35
N ILE A 145 3.94 0.98 15.13
CA ILE A 145 2.79 0.18 14.69
C ILE A 145 3.07 -0.36 13.30
N GLY A 146 2.90 -1.67 13.12
CA GLY A 146 3.18 -2.39 11.89
C GLY A 146 2.00 -3.23 11.46
N VAL A 147 1.78 -3.31 10.15
CA VAL A 147 0.68 -4.05 9.55
C VAL A 147 1.18 -4.80 8.31
N PRO A 148 0.84 -6.09 8.13
CA PRO A 148 1.19 -6.82 6.92
C PRO A 148 0.44 -6.27 5.70
N VAL A 149 1.16 -6.19 4.58
CA VAL A 149 0.60 -5.85 3.26
C VAL A 149 0.52 -7.12 2.44
N PHE A 150 -0.62 -7.35 1.81
CA PHE A 150 -0.85 -8.48 0.92
C PHE A 150 -1.08 -7.99 -0.51
N VAL A 151 -0.51 -8.72 -1.47
CA VAL A 151 -0.65 -8.50 -2.92
C VAL A 151 -0.98 -9.85 -3.53
N ASP A 152 -2.10 -9.94 -4.26
CA ASP A 152 -2.64 -11.17 -4.84
C ASP A 152 -2.85 -12.30 -3.80
N GLY A 153 -3.10 -11.91 -2.54
CA GLY A 153 -3.29 -12.84 -1.42
C GLY A 153 -2.01 -13.42 -0.82
N GLU A 154 -0.84 -13.01 -1.32
CA GLU A 154 0.46 -13.37 -0.78
C GLU A 154 1.04 -12.21 0.05
N LEU A 155 1.82 -12.54 1.08
CA LEU A 155 2.48 -11.55 1.92
C LEU A 155 3.52 -10.81 1.09
N TYR A 156 3.28 -9.52 0.86
CA TYR A 156 4.17 -8.64 0.13
C TYR A 156 5.23 -8.04 1.06
N GLY A 157 4.81 -7.63 2.24
CA GLY A 157 5.69 -7.02 3.25
C GLY A 157 4.90 -6.34 4.34
N THR A 158 5.32 -5.15 4.76
CA THR A 158 4.64 -4.41 5.84
C THR A 158 4.57 -2.93 5.52
N ILE A 159 3.51 -2.28 5.97
CA ILE A 159 3.63 -0.88 6.34
C ILE A 159 3.94 -0.79 7.82
N ASN A 160 4.79 0.16 8.19
CA ASN A 160 5.00 0.47 9.58
C ASN A 160 5.18 1.98 9.79
N PHE A 161 4.81 2.40 10.98
CA PHE A 161 4.95 3.77 11.45
C PHE A 161 5.77 3.76 12.72
N THR A 162 6.74 4.67 12.84
CA THR A 162 7.71 4.66 13.94
C THR A 162 8.04 6.04 14.46
N SER A 163 8.41 6.09 15.75
CA SER A 163 9.02 7.26 16.40
C SER A 163 10.18 6.84 17.27
N SER A 164 11.18 7.73 17.37
CA SER A 164 12.34 7.56 18.26
C SER A 164 12.03 7.88 19.73
N GLU A 165 10.87 8.52 19.99
CA GLU A 165 10.37 8.81 21.33
C GLU A 165 9.18 7.91 21.68
N PRO A 166 9.01 7.52 22.96
CA PRO A 166 7.85 6.76 23.41
C PRO A 166 6.58 7.59 23.34
N ARG A 167 5.45 6.92 23.11
CA ARG A 167 4.12 7.53 23.27
C ARG A 167 3.71 7.52 24.75
N SER A 168 2.96 8.54 25.16
CA SER A 168 2.34 8.59 26.49
C SER A 168 1.14 7.65 26.63
N GLU A 169 0.55 7.24 25.50
CA GLU A 169 -0.66 6.42 25.42
C GLU A 169 -0.44 5.25 24.46
N THR A 170 -1.05 4.11 24.77
CA THR A 170 -1.07 2.94 23.89
C THR A 170 -1.85 3.21 22.62
N PHE A 171 -1.60 2.44 21.57
CA PHE A 171 -2.41 2.51 20.35
C PHE A 171 -3.82 2.01 20.63
N ASP A 172 -4.81 2.74 20.11
CA ASP A 172 -6.20 2.35 20.21
C ASP A 172 -6.64 1.48 19.02
N ARG A 173 -7.87 0.97 19.11
CA ARG A 173 -8.44 0.10 18.09
C ARG A 173 -8.61 0.81 16.75
N ASP A 174 -8.95 2.09 16.75
CA ASP A 174 -9.23 2.84 15.54
C ASP A 174 -7.93 3.12 14.78
N GLU A 175 -6.82 3.36 15.47
CA GLU A 175 -5.46 3.42 14.90
C GLU A 175 -5.06 2.10 14.23
N HIS A 176 -5.32 0.97 14.87
CA HIS A 176 -5.10 -0.34 14.26
C HIS A 176 -5.98 -0.56 13.02
N GLU A 177 -7.27 -0.27 13.11
CA GLU A 177 -8.19 -0.44 11.98
C GLU A 177 -7.82 0.47 10.81
N PHE A 178 -7.41 1.71 11.08
CA PHE A 178 -6.97 2.66 10.08
C PHE A 178 -5.70 2.20 9.36
N ALA A 179 -4.67 1.79 10.11
CA ALA A 179 -3.45 1.25 9.52
C ALA A 179 -3.73 -0.01 8.66
N ASN A 180 -4.64 -0.88 9.10
CA ASN A 180 -5.09 -2.03 8.31
C ASN A 180 -5.78 -1.64 6.99
N LEU A 181 -6.56 -0.56 6.98
CA LEU A 181 -7.19 -0.06 5.75
C LEU A 181 -6.15 0.49 4.76
N LEU A 182 -5.13 1.21 5.26
CA LEU A 182 -4.04 1.71 4.44
C LEU A 182 -3.22 0.57 3.82
N ALA A 183 -2.90 -0.46 4.61
CA ALA A 183 -2.17 -1.63 4.14
C ALA A 183 -2.91 -2.34 2.99
N GLN A 184 -4.22 -2.54 3.16
CA GLN A 184 -5.07 -3.11 2.10
C GLN A 184 -5.10 -2.24 0.84
N ARG A 185 -5.21 -0.92 0.99
CA ARG A 185 -5.25 -0.01 -0.15
C ARG A 185 -3.92 0.02 -0.91
N ILE A 186 -2.80 0.01 -0.19
CA ILE A 186 -1.46 -0.08 -0.78
C ILE A 186 -1.29 -1.40 -1.52
N GLY A 187 -1.76 -2.52 -0.95
CA GLY A 187 -1.77 -3.81 -1.64
C GLY A 187 -2.47 -3.76 -2.99
N ILE A 188 -3.68 -3.20 -3.04
CA ILE A 188 -4.46 -3.02 -4.29
C ILE A 188 -3.71 -2.14 -5.30
N GLU A 189 -3.06 -1.08 -4.84
CA GLU A 189 -2.30 -0.18 -5.72
C GLU A 189 -1.07 -0.87 -6.32
N ILE A 190 -0.39 -1.73 -5.56
CA ILE A 190 0.72 -2.54 -6.06
C ILE A 190 0.23 -3.59 -7.07
N GLU A 191 -0.90 -4.26 -6.80
CA GLU A 191 -1.53 -5.19 -7.74
C GLU A 191 -1.82 -4.51 -9.08
N HIS A 192 -2.42 -3.32 -9.03
CA HIS A 192 -2.74 -2.53 -10.21
C HIS A 192 -1.47 -2.15 -11.00
N GLN A 193 -0.42 -1.69 -10.32
CA GLN A 193 0.84 -1.34 -10.95
C GLN A 193 1.52 -2.55 -11.60
N ASN A 194 1.53 -3.72 -10.93
CA ASN A 194 2.08 -4.95 -11.49
C ASN A 194 1.35 -5.38 -12.76
N GLN A 195 0.02 -5.25 -12.80
CA GLN A 195 -0.78 -5.56 -13.98
C GLN A 195 -0.43 -4.64 -15.16
N LEU A 196 -0.24 -3.34 -14.93
CA LEU A 196 0.17 -2.40 -15.97
C LEU A 196 1.55 -2.74 -16.54
N LEU A 197 2.52 -3.03 -15.67
CA LEU A 197 3.88 -3.40 -16.08
C LEU A 197 3.89 -4.72 -16.87
N ASP A 198 3.05 -5.69 -16.50
CA ASP A 198 2.93 -6.94 -17.23
C ASP A 198 2.37 -6.72 -18.65
N VAL A 199 1.37 -5.85 -18.81
CA VAL A 199 0.83 -5.47 -20.13
C VAL A 199 1.91 -4.82 -21.00
N GLU A 200 2.64 -3.83 -20.47
CA GLU A 200 3.73 -3.16 -21.19
C GLU A 200 4.84 -4.15 -21.61
N ARG A 201 5.17 -5.10 -20.74
CA ARG A 201 6.15 -6.15 -21.05
C ARG A 201 5.67 -7.05 -22.18
N TYR A 202 4.41 -7.48 -22.16
CA TYR A 202 3.84 -8.30 -23.24
C TYR A 202 3.81 -7.53 -24.55
N GLU A 203 3.39 -6.27 -24.56
CA GLU A 203 3.42 -5.44 -25.76
C GLU A 203 4.84 -5.33 -26.31
N THR A 204 5.84 -5.03 -25.48
CA THR A 204 7.24 -4.95 -25.89
C THR A 204 7.74 -6.25 -26.53
N ILE A 205 7.40 -7.40 -25.93
CA ILE A 205 7.76 -8.71 -26.49
C ILE A 205 7.08 -8.92 -27.84
N LEU A 206 5.78 -8.66 -27.95
CA LEU A 206 5.03 -8.83 -29.19
C LEU A 206 5.53 -7.91 -30.31
N GLN A 207 5.94 -6.69 -29.97
CA GLN A 207 6.57 -5.75 -30.90
C GLN A 207 7.91 -6.24 -31.42
N ALA A 208 8.69 -6.94 -30.59
CA ALA A 208 10.00 -7.47 -30.98
C ALA A 208 9.92 -8.75 -31.84
N VAL A 209 8.75 -9.37 -32.00
CA VAL A 209 8.58 -10.57 -32.84
C VAL A 209 8.64 -10.17 -34.31
N ASP A 210 9.53 -10.82 -35.08
CA ASP A 210 9.71 -10.57 -36.51
C ASP A 210 8.56 -11.10 -37.39
N ASP A 211 7.78 -12.05 -36.89
CA ASP A 211 6.57 -12.54 -37.55
C ASP A 211 5.36 -11.61 -37.25
N PRO A 212 4.43 -11.42 -38.20
CA PRO A 212 3.21 -10.66 -37.96
C PRO A 212 2.36 -11.21 -36.82
N VAL A 213 2.09 -10.38 -35.82
CA VAL A 213 1.16 -10.67 -34.72
C VAL A 213 0.05 -9.62 -34.73
N TYR A 214 -1.20 -10.08 -34.64
CA TYR A 214 -2.37 -9.23 -34.55
C TYR A 214 -3.49 -9.90 -33.74
N ALA A 215 -4.35 -9.08 -33.13
CA ALA A 215 -5.57 -9.53 -32.47
C ALA A 215 -6.80 -8.88 -33.10
N LEU A 216 -7.91 -9.61 -33.14
CA LEU A 216 -9.19 -9.14 -33.67
C LEU A 216 -10.28 -9.18 -32.58
N ASP A 217 -11.20 -8.23 -32.61
CA ASP A 217 -12.42 -8.28 -31.82
C ASP A 217 -13.43 -9.31 -32.38
N ALA A 218 -14.58 -9.44 -31.72
CA ALA A 218 -15.67 -10.33 -32.17
C ALA A 218 -16.24 -9.99 -33.56
N ASN A 219 -15.99 -8.79 -34.08
CA ASN A 219 -16.43 -8.31 -35.39
C ASN A 219 -15.33 -8.47 -36.47
N GLY A 220 -14.16 -9.01 -36.11
CA GLY A 220 -13.03 -9.19 -37.03
C GLY A 220 -12.22 -7.91 -37.25
N LYS A 221 -12.35 -6.90 -36.38
CA LYS A 221 -11.60 -5.65 -36.45
C LYS A 221 -10.34 -5.73 -35.60
N PHE A 222 -9.24 -5.19 -36.09
CA PHE A 222 -7.97 -5.22 -35.38
C PHE A 222 -8.03 -4.41 -34.08
N THR A 223 -7.59 -5.04 -33.00
CA THR A 223 -7.44 -4.43 -31.67
C THR A 223 -5.98 -4.32 -31.25
N PHE A 224 -5.08 -5.03 -31.95
CA PHE A 224 -3.64 -4.99 -31.75
C PHE A 224 -2.95 -5.40 -33.06
N VAL A 225 -1.84 -4.74 -33.39
CA VAL A 225 -0.92 -5.08 -34.48
C VAL A 225 0.50 -4.79 -34.01
N ASN A 226 1.46 -5.65 -34.36
CA ASN A 226 2.88 -5.40 -34.10
C ASN A 226 3.60 -4.80 -35.33
N ASP A 227 4.81 -4.28 -35.11
CA ASP A 227 5.66 -3.65 -36.14
C ASP A 227 5.91 -4.57 -37.36
N ALA A 228 5.98 -5.90 -37.16
CA ALA A 228 6.12 -6.86 -38.26
C ALA A 228 4.84 -6.94 -39.11
N ALA A 229 3.67 -7.00 -38.49
CA ALA A 229 2.38 -6.99 -39.17
C ALA A 229 2.14 -5.68 -39.93
N GLU A 230 2.54 -4.55 -39.36
CA GLU A 230 2.47 -3.26 -40.05
C GLU A 230 3.36 -3.22 -41.28
N ARG A 231 4.60 -3.73 -41.19
CA ARG A 231 5.53 -3.82 -42.33
C ARG A 231 5.02 -4.75 -43.43
N GLU A 232 4.40 -5.87 -43.08
CA GLU A 232 3.94 -6.87 -44.03
C GLU A 232 2.61 -6.48 -44.69
N PHE A 233 1.65 -5.99 -43.91
CA PHE A 233 0.31 -5.69 -44.38
C PHE A 233 0.13 -4.21 -44.79
N GLY A 234 1.02 -3.32 -44.36
CA GLY A 234 1.06 -1.92 -44.80
C GLY A 234 0.04 -0.99 -44.15
N TYR A 235 -0.52 -1.36 -42.99
CA TYR A 235 -1.60 -0.63 -42.32
C TYR A 235 -1.18 -0.17 -40.92
N GLY A 236 -0.43 0.92 -40.85
CA GLY A 236 0.14 1.43 -39.59
C GLY A 236 -0.83 2.19 -38.69
N GLU A 237 -1.91 2.81 -39.20
CA GLU A 237 -2.83 3.58 -38.33
C GLU A 237 -4.31 3.60 -38.80
N ASP A 238 -4.61 3.23 -40.05
CA ASP A 238 -5.98 3.28 -40.62
C ASP A 238 -6.93 2.15 -40.15
N VAL A 239 -6.47 1.27 -39.27
CA VAL A 239 -7.16 0.00 -38.95
C VAL A 239 -7.52 -0.13 -37.46
N ILE A 240 -6.93 0.67 -36.58
CA ILE A 240 -7.41 0.80 -35.20
C ILE A 240 -8.63 1.74 -35.22
N GLY A 241 -9.84 1.17 -35.24
CA GLY A 241 -10.98 1.93 -34.75
C GLY A 241 -11.74 2.88 -35.71
N VAL A 242 -12.59 2.38 -36.63
CA VAL A 242 -13.92 3.02 -36.86
C VAL A 242 -15.03 2.16 -36.32
#